data_AF-A0A0D0RI73-F1
#
_entry.id   AF-A0A0D0RI73-F1
#
_cell.length_a   1.000
_cell.length_b   1.000
_cell.length_c   1.000
_cell.angle_alpha   90.00
_cell.angle_beta   90.00
_cell.angle_gamma   90.00
#
_symmetry.space_group_name_H-M   'P 1'
#
loop_
_entity.id
_entity.type
_entity.pdbx_description
1 polymer ?
#
loop_
_entity_poly.entity_id
_entity_poly.type
_entity_poly.pdbx_seq_one_letter_code
_entity_poly.pdbx_strand_id
1 'polypeptide(L)'
;MAVIKLFHELLLLRKNQWKSKKQIKELQNVKLKELLVVAYRNSAYYKELFHQAGITEQNIKNVALSDLPTIDKTTLLERFDEVITVSDLTQEEMRAFDKEETISKKILKDNYHIVHSSGSTGMPSYFLYDEAAWHQMLLGIIRGALWNMSLPQMIKLLIKGPRIAYLAATDGRYGGVMAVSDGIEGLNAKEIQLDINQPTKEWIKK
;
A
#
# COMPACT_ATOMS: atom_id res chain seq x y z
N MET A 1 -14.85 8.25 0.61
CA MET A 1 -14.24 9.09 1.68
C MET A 1 -14.67 10.56 1.53
N ALA A 2 -14.88 11.30 2.61
CA ALA A 2 -15.17 12.74 2.51
C ALA A 2 -13.93 13.51 2.05
N VAL A 3 -14.02 14.25 0.93
CA VAL A 3 -12.93 15.02 0.31
C VAL A 3 -12.17 15.90 1.31
N ILE A 4 -12.87 16.48 2.30
CA ILE A 4 -12.29 17.32 3.35
C ILE A 4 -11.24 16.54 4.19
N LYS A 5 -11.53 15.28 4.55
CA LYS A 5 -10.62 14.42 5.33
C LYS A 5 -9.34 14.16 4.55
N LEU A 6 -9.47 13.78 3.27
CA LEU A 6 -8.35 13.56 2.35
C LEU A 6 -7.43 14.79 2.26
N PHE A 7 -8.01 15.98 2.08
CA PHE A 7 -7.22 17.23 2.04
C PHE A 7 -6.48 17.51 3.33
N HIS A 8 -7.12 17.31 4.47
CA HIS A 8 -6.50 17.50 5.78
C HIS A 8 -5.29 16.58 5.97
N GLU A 9 -5.42 15.30 5.63
CA GLU A 9 -4.34 14.32 5.77
C GLU A 9 -3.20 14.57 4.78
N LEU A 10 -3.52 14.94 3.53
CA LEU A 10 -2.51 15.38 2.55
C LEU A 10 -1.73 16.60 3.06
N LEU A 11 -2.40 17.57 3.68
CA LEU A 11 -1.75 18.73 4.29
C LEU A 11 -0.80 18.33 5.42
N LEU A 12 -1.22 17.40 6.29
CA LEU A 12 -0.34 16.87 7.35
C LEU A 12 0.89 16.19 6.77
N LEU A 13 0.73 15.35 5.75
CA LEU A 13 1.86 14.69 5.08
C LEU A 13 2.79 15.68 4.37
N ARG A 14 2.24 16.77 3.79
CA ARG A 14 3.05 17.83 3.18
C ARG A 14 3.94 18.56 4.18
N LYS A 15 3.51 18.72 5.44
CA LYS A 15 4.35 19.35 6.48
C LYS A 15 5.67 18.61 6.68
N ASN A 16 5.72 17.30 6.37
CA ASN A 16 6.97 16.53 6.46
C ASN A 16 8.04 17.03 5.47
N GLN A 17 7.67 17.64 4.34
CA GLN A 17 8.64 18.16 3.35
C GLN A 17 9.50 19.30 3.91
N TRP A 18 9.00 19.99 4.93
CA TRP A 18 9.66 21.14 5.56
C TRP A 18 10.36 20.77 6.87
N LYS A 19 10.36 19.49 7.24
CA LYS A 19 11.08 19.01 8.44
C LYS A 19 12.57 18.94 8.14
N SER A 20 13.38 19.31 9.13
CA SER A 20 14.82 19.10 9.07
C SER A 20 15.15 17.60 9.06
N LYS A 21 16.36 17.26 8.60
CA LYS A 21 16.88 15.88 8.65
C LYS A 21 16.76 15.27 10.05
N LYS A 22 17.03 16.05 11.10
CA LYS A 22 16.90 15.61 12.51
C LYS A 22 15.46 15.26 12.86
N GLN A 23 14.51 16.14 12.53
CA GLN A 23 13.07 15.92 12.79
C GLN A 23 12.52 14.71 12.02
N ILE A 24 12.96 14.50 10.78
CA ILE A 24 12.59 13.31 10.00
C ILE A 24 13.13 12.04 10.66
N LYS A 25 14.40 12.05 11.08
CA LYS A 25 15.01 10.90 11.75
C LYS A 25 14.31 10.55 13.07
N GLU A 26 13.93 11.56 13.85
CA GLU A 26 13.13 11.37 15.08
C GLU A 26 11.76 10.76 14.77
N LEU A 27 11.06 11.29 13.75
CA LEU A 27 9.76 10.76 13.32
C LEU A 27 9.86 9.30 12.83
N GLN A 28 10.88 8.98 12.03
CA GLN A 28 11.14 7.62 11.56
C GLN A 28 11.42 6.68 12.72
N ASN A 29 12.22 7.10 13.70
CA ASN A 29 12.54 6.30 14.88
C ASN A 29 11.29 5.99 15.72
N VAL A 30 10.39 6.97 15.91
CA VAL A 30 9.13 6.73 16.64
C VAL A 30 8.29 5.69 15.91
N LYS A 31 8.06 5.88 14.61
CA LYS A 31 7.26 4.95 13.78
C LYS A 31 7.87 3.56 13.69
N LEU A 32 9.19 3.47 13.56
CA LEU A 32 9.90 2.19 13.52
C LEU A 32 9.69 1.41 14.83
N LYS A 33 9.81 2.06 15.99
CA LYS A 33 9.59 1.41 17.29
C LYS A 33 8.17 0.87 17.44
N GLU A 34 7.17 1.63 16.99
CA GLU A 34 5.77 1.18 17.00
C GLU A 34 5.58 -0.03 16.08
N LEU A 35 6.12 0.03 14.85
CA LEU A 35 6.06 -1.06 13.88
C LEU A 35 6.69 -2.35 14.41
N LEU A 36 7.88 -2.25 15.01
CA LEU A 36 8.57 -3.41 15.57
C LEU A 36 7.78 -4.09 16.68
N VAL A 37 7.16 -3.31 17.57
CA VAL A 37 6.32 -3.85 18.65
C VAL A 37 5.08 -4.56 18.08
N VAL A 38 4.44 -3.98 17.08
CA VAL A 38 3.29 -4.60 16.41
C VAL A 38 3.70 -5.91 15.73
N ALA A 39 4.81 -5.92 14.99
CA ALA A 39 5.33 -7.12 14.35
C ALA A 39 5.66 -8.22 15.36
N TYR A 40 6.40 -7.90 16.43
CA TYR A 40 6.79 -8.87 17.47
C TYR A 40 5.58 -9.50 18.18
N ARG A 41 4.52 -8.71 18.42
CA ARG A 41 3.35 -9.20 19.16
C ARG A 41 2.36 -9.98 18.30
N ASN A 42 2.25 -9.63 17.03
CA ASN A 42 1.14 -10.09 16.19
C ASN A 42 1.56 -10.95 14.98
N SER A 43 2.86 -10.99 14.63
CA SER A 43 3.38 -11.91 13.61
C SER A 43 4.15 -13.04 14.28
N ALA A 44 3.72 -14.28 14.03
CA ALA A 44 4.40 -15.47 14.54
C ALA A 44 5.84 -15.56 13.99
N TYR A 45 6.03 -15.26 12.70
CA TYR A 45 7.32 -15.23 12.04
C TYR A 45 8.28 -14.23 12.69
N TYR A 46 7.87 -12.96 12.81
CA TYR A 46 8.74 -11.92 13.36
C TYR A 46 9.04 -12.14 14.84
N LYS A 47 8.09 -12.69 15.61
CA LYS A 47 8.34 -13.08 16.99
C LYS A 47 9.47 -14.11 17.08
N GLU A 48 9.40 -15.18 16.30
CA GLU A 48 10.44 -16.21 16.24
C GLU A 48 11.79 -15.62 15.80
N LEU A 49 11.81 -14.88 14.69
CA LEU A 49 13.01 -14.29 14.10
C LEU A 49 13.71 -13.34 15.10
N PHE A 50 12.95 -12.50 15.79
CA PHE A 50 13.48 -11.60 16.80
C PHE A 50 14.04 -12.37 18.00
N HIS A 51 13.35 -13.41 18.48
CA HIS A 51 13.88 -14.25 19.57
C HIS A 51 15.20 -14.92 19.22
N GLN A 52 15.35 -15.46 18.01
CA GLN A 52 16.60 -16.07 17.54
C GLN A 52 17.74 -15.05 17.47
N ALA A 53 17.45 -13.78 17.19
CA ALA A 53 18.41 -12.68 17.19
C ALA A 53 18.69 -12.10 18.59
N GLY A 54 18.14 -12.67 19.67
CA GLY A 54 18.28 -12.13 21.03
C GLY A 54 17.47 -10.84 21.28
N ILE A 55 16.50 -10.56 20.39
CA ILE A 55 15.59 -9.42 20.51
C ILE A 55 14.35 -9.86 21.27
N THR A 56 14.06 -9.16 22.35
CA THR A 56 12.94 -9.43 23.25
C THR A 56 12.00 -8.23 23.30
N GLU A 57 10.80 -8.43 23.83
CA GLU A 57 9.84 -7.34 24.03
C GLU A 57 10.43 -6.16 24.86
N GLN A 58 11.36 -6.44 25.77
CA GLN A 58 12.00 -5.42 26.62
C GLN A 58 13.01 -4.56 25.84
N ASN A 59 13.74 -5.15 24.88
CA ASN A 59 14.80 -4.45 24.16
C ASN A 59 14.40 -3.98 22.75
N ILE A 60 13.28 -4.46 22.19
CA ILE A 60 12.89 -4.25 20.78
C ILE A 60 12.81 -2.78 20.37
N LYS A 61 12.42 -1.88 21.29
CA LYS A 61 12.34 -0.43 21.03
C LYS A 61 13.70 0.27 20.97
N ASN A 62 14.77 -0.42 21.32
CA ASN A 62 16.12 0.13 21.44
C ASN A 62 17.12 -0.52 20.47
N VAL A 63 16.70 -1.54 19.72
CA VAL A 63 17.54 -2.19 18.70
C VAL A 63 17.79 -1.22 17.55
N ALA A 64 19.04 -1.11 17.09
CA ALA A 64 19.36 -0.29 15.95
C ALA A 64 18.84 -0.93 14.66
N LEU A 65 18.41 -0.12 13.70
CA LEU A 65 17.90 -0.61 12.41
C LEU A 65 18.89 -1.54 11.68
N SER A 66 20.20 -1.32 11.85
CA SER A 66 21.27 -2.14 11.27
C SER A 66 21.37 -3.55 11.86
N ASP A 67 20.83 -3.72 13.07
CA ASP A 67 20.98 -4.97 13.85
C ASP A 67 19.72 -5.83 13.75
N LEU A 68 18.69 -5.33 13.05
CA LEU A 68 17.47 -6.08 12.80
C LEU A 68 17.74 -7.16 11.74
N PRO A 69 17.29 -8.40 11.99
CA PRO A 69 17.39 -9.46 10.99
C PRO A 69 16.57 -9.12 9.74
N THR A 70 17.02 -9.61 8.59
CA THR A 70 16.37 -9.42 7.29
C THR A 70 15.55 -10.65 6.90
N ILE A 71 14.59 -10.45 5.99
CA ILE A 71 13.79 -11.52 5.37
C ILE A 71 13.96 -11.42 3.85
N ASP A 72 14.10 -12.56 3.17
CA ASP A 72 14.11 -12.61 1.72
C ASP A 72 12.70 -12.87 1.14
N LYS A 73 12.57 -12.70 -0.19
CA LYS A 73 11.29 -12.87 -0.87
C LYS A 73 10.76 -14.30 -0.77
N THR A 74 11.63 -15.32 -0.82
CA THR A 74 11.20 -16.72 -0.78
C THR A 74 10.55 -17.03 0.56
N THR A 75 11.24 -16.70 1.65
CA THR A 75 10.77 -16.90 3.02
C THR A 75 9.48 -16.13 3.29
N LEU A 76 9.38 -14.88 2.82
CA LEU A 76 8.16 -14.07 2.94
C LEU A 76 6.94 -14.77 2.32
N LEU A 77 7.11 -15.43 1.17
CA LEU A 77 6.00 -16.05 0.45
C LEU A 77 5.62 -17.41 1.03
N GLU A 78 6.61 -18.21 1.43
CA GLU A 78 6.41 -19.53 2.02
C GLU A 78 5.79 -19.45 3.42
N ARG A 79 6.17 -18.44 4.20
CA ARG A 79 5.67 -18.23 5.57
C ARG A 79 4.68 -17.07 5.67
N PHE A 80 4.00 -16.74 4.58
CA PHE A 80 3.13 -15.56 4.50
C PHE A 80 2.11 -15.47 5.64
N ASP A 81 1.42 -16.58 5.93
CA ASP A 81 0.39 -16.65 6.98
C ASP A 81 0.95 -16.42 8.39
N GLU A 82 2.25 -16.65 8.58
CA GLU A 82 2.95 -16.37 9.83
C GLU A 82 3.52 -14.93 9.89
N VAL A 83 3.78 -14.35 8.71
CA VAL A 83 4.30 -12.98 8.57
C VAL A 83 3.21 -11.93 8.78
N ILE A 84 1.99 -12.17 8.31
CA ILE A 84 0.88 -11.23 8.50
C ILE A 84 0.55 -11.06 10.00
N THR A 85 -0.03 -9.91 10.34
CA THR A 85 -0.38 -9.55 11.72
C THR A 85 -1.85 -9.78 12.04
N VAL A 86 -2.54 -10.55 11.21
CA VAL A 86 -3.95 -10.90 11.34
C VAL A 86 -4.10 -12.42 11.31
N SER A 87 -5.06 -12.95 12.04
CA SER A 87 -5.25 -14.41 12.19
C SER A 87 -6.49 -14.94 11.46
N ASP A 88 -7.30 -14.05 10.91
CA ASP A 88 -8.54 -14.35 10.23
C ASP A 88 -8.36 -14.42 8.71
N LEU A 89 -7.13 -14.55 8.19
CA LEU A 89 -6.88 -14.62 6.76
C LEU A 89 -5.71 -15.56 6.44
N THR A 90 -5.84 -16.36 5.37
CA THR A 90 -4.74 -17.13 4.79
C THR A 90 -4.42 -16.73 3.35
N GLN A 91 -3.26 -17.16 2.87
CA GLN A 91 -2.85 -16.98 1.49
C GLN A 91 -3.79 -17.68 0.50
N GLU A 92 -4.29 -18.87 0.84
CA GLU A 92 -5.26 -19.62 0.03
C GLU A 92 -6.58 -18.88 -0.11
N GLU A 93 -7.09 -18.25 0.96
CA GLU A 93 -8.33 -17.46 0.90
C GLU A 93 -8.19 -16.27 -0.05
N MET A 94 -7.04 -15.59 -0.03
CA MET A 94 -6.78 -14.50 -0.98
C MET A 94 -6.67 -15.00 -2.43
N ARG A 95 -6.03 -16.16 -2.65
CA ARG A 95 -5.94 -16.79 -3.97
C ARG A 95 -7.31 -17.21 -4.50
N ALA A 96 -8.17 -17.75 -3.63
CA ALA A 96 -9.53 -18.13 -4.00
C ALA A 96 -10.35 -16.90 -4.39
N PHE A 97 -10.31 -15.85 -3.57
CA PHE A 97 -10.98 -14.59 -3.84
C PHE A 97 -10.53 -13.92 -5.16
N ASP A 98 -9.24 -13.97 -5.47
CA ASP A 98 -8.70 -13.41 -6.72
C ASP A 98 -9.07 -14.23 -7.97
N LYS A 99 -9.28 -15.55 -7.82
CA LYS A 99 -9.70 -16.43 -8.93
C LYS A 99 -11.20 -16.37 -9.21
N GLU A 100 -12.03 -16.27 -8.18
CA GLU A 100 -13.49 -16.42 -8.28
C GLU A 100 -14.21 -15.11 -8.61
N GLU A 101 -13.64 -13.97 -8.23
CA GLU A 101 -14.34 -12.69 -8.32
C GLU A 101 -13.83 -11.85 -9.51
N THR A 102 -14.76 -11.31 -10.28
CA THR A 102 -14.45 -10.19 -11.17
C THR A 102 -13.85 -9.04 -10.35
N ILE A 103 -12.93 -8.26 -10.93
CA ILE A 103 -12.27 -7.09 -10.32
C ILE A 103 -13.26 -6.14 -9.61
N SER A 104 -14.55 -6.20 -9.95
CA SER A 104 -15.65 -5.48 -9.30
C SER A 104 -15.74 -5.65 -7.78
N LYS A 105 -15.44 -6.83 -7.21
CA LYS A 105 -15.46 -6.99 -5.74
C LYS A 105 -14.10 -6.63 -5.16
N LYS A 106 -13.94 -5.35 -4.84
CA LYS A 106 -12.65 -4.77 -4.43
C LYS A 106 -12.13 -5.27 -3.08
N ILE A 107 -13.02 -5.60 -2.14
CA ILE A 107 -12.67 -5.78 -0.72
C ILE A 107 -12.97 -7.22 -0.26
N LEU A 108 -11.96 -7.87 0.30
CA LEU A 108 -12.04 -9.19 0.92
C LEU A 108 -12.48 -9.05 2.38
N LYS A 109 -13.47 -9.85 2.81
CA LYS A 109 -14.07 -9.83 4.16
C LYS A 109 -14.47 -8.42 4.64
N ASP A 110 -14.89 -7.56 3.70
CA ASP A 110 -15.30 -6.16 3.94
C ASP A 110 -14.26 -5.26 4.64
N ASN A 111 -13.01 -5.70 4.75
CA ASN A 111 -11.96 -4.97 5.46
C ASN A 111 -10.60 -4.95 4.75
N TYR A 112 -10.37 -5.85 3.80
CA TYR A 112 -9.04 -6.07 3.23
C TYR A 112 -8.97 -5.77 1.74
N HIS A 113 -8.04 -4.89 1.37
CA HIS A 113 -7.57 -4.71 0.01
C HIS A 113 -6.45 -5.71 -0.25
N ILE A 114 -6.62 -6.54 -1.27
CA ILE A 114 -5.58 -7.45 -1.75
C ILE A 114 -4.99 -6.91 -3.05
N VAL A 115 -3.67 -6.94 -3.15
CA VAL A 115 -2.94 -6.66 -4.39
C VAL A 115 -1.93 -7.75 -4.64
N HIS A 116 -1.62 -8.03 -5.89
CA HIS A 116 -0.58 -9.00 -6.22
C HIS A 116 0.49 -8.40 -7.15
N SER A 117 1.71 -8.92 -7.05
CA SER A 117 2.72 -8.67 -8.07
C SER A 117 2.40 -9.49 -9.33
N SER A 118 2.90 -9.05 -10.48
CA SER A 118 2.75 -9.74 -11.77
C SER A 118 3.44 -11.12 -11.86
N GLY A 119 4.17 -11.53 -10.81
CA GLY A 119 4.68 -12.90 -10.65
C GLY A 119 5.55 -13.36 -11.82
N SER A 120 6.83 -12.98 -11.85
CA SER A 120 7.79 -13.48 -12.86
C SER A 120 7.96 -15.00 -12.88
N THR A 121 7.53 -15.69 -11.82
CA THR A 121 7.62 -17.15 -11.62
C THR A 121 6.26 -17.87 -11.76
N GLY A 122 5.20 -17.17 -12.19
CA GLY A 122 3.87 -17.75 -12.43
C GLY A 122 2.95 -17.84 -11.21
N MET A 123 3.49 -17.79 -9.98
CA MET A 123 2.67 -17.71 -8.76
C MET A 123 2.57 -16.27 -8.27
N PRO A 124 1.37 -15.66 -8.24
CA PRO A 124 1.20 -14.30 -7.72
C PRO A 124 1.57 -14.24 -6.24
N SER A 125 2.41 -13.26 -5.91
CA SER A 125 2.68 -12.83 -4.53
C SER A 125 1.63 -11.82 -4.10
N TYR A 126 0.84 -12.16 -3.09
CA TYR A 126 -0.20 -11.27 -2.55
C TYR A 126 0.34 -10.38 -1.43
N PHE A 127 -0.23 -9.19 -1.33
CA PHE A 127 0.03 -8.21 -0.29
C PHE A 127 -1.31 -7.73 0.25
N LEU A 128 -1.37 -7.58 1.57
CA LEU A 128 -2.58 -7.30 2.32
C LEU A 128 -2.54 -5.87 2.86
N TYR A 129 -3.65 -5.16 2.72
CA TYR A 129 -3.87 -3.86 3.35
C TYR A 129 -5.24 -3.87 4.02
N ASP A 130 -5.30 -3.48 5.29
CA ASP A 130 -6.56 -3.05 5.89
C ASP A 130 -6.94 -1.65 5.34
N GLU A 131 -8.14 -1.16 5.67
CA GLU A 131 -8.62 0.15 5.21
C GLU A 131 -7.65 1.29 5.56
N ALA A 132 -7.07 1.27 6.77
CA ALA A 132 -6.16 2.30 7.25
C ALA A 132 -4.83 2.31 6.47
N ALA A 133 -4.24 1.13 6.25
CA ALA A 133 -3.00 0.96 5.50
C ALA A 133 -3.21 1.29 4.02
N TRP A 134 -4.33 0.85 3.42
CA TRP A 134 -4.69 1.17 2.05
C TRP A 134 -4.81 2.67 1.87
N HIS A 135 -5.54 3.33 2.77
CA HIS A 135 -5.71 4.78 2.76
C HIS A 135 -4.38 5.54 2.90
N GLN A 136 -3.50 5.13 3.82
CA GLN A 136 -2.16 5.73 3.95
C GLN A 136 -1.31 5.55 2.69
N MET A 137 -1.41 4.38 2.03
CA MET A 137 -0.74 4.13 0.75
C MET A 137 -1.25 5.08 -0.34
N LEU A 138 -2.58 5.21 -0.50
CA LEU A 138 -3.20 6.11 -1.46
C LEU A 138 -2.78 7.57 -1.24
N LEU A 139 -2.81 8.04 0.01
CA LEU A 139 -2.32 9.37 0.38
C LEU A 139 -0.86 9.60 -0.05
N GLY A 140 -0.01 8.58 0.11
CA GLY A 140 1.38 8.62 -0.33
C GLY A 140 1.52 8.82 -1.85
N ILE A 141 0.72 8.07 -2.62
CA ILE A 141 0.68 8.13 -4.09
C ILE A 141 0.14 9.49 -4.56
N ILE A 142 -1.00 9.94 -4.02
CA ILE A 142 -1.62 11.23 -4.37
C ILE A 142 -0.66 12.38 -4.05
N ARG A 143 0.01 12.35 -2.88
CA ARG A 143 1.03 13.35 -2.54
C ARG A 143 2.18 13.37 -3.56
N GLY A 144 2.59 12.21 -4.08
CA GLY A 144 3.58 12.09 -5.15
C GLY A 144 3.09 12.66 -6.47
N ALA A 145 1.85 12.35 -6.87
CA ALA A 145 1.24 12.88 -8.10
C ALA A 145 1.06 14.40 -8.07
N LEU A 146 0.80 14.98 -6.89
CA LEU A 146 0.65 16.41 -6.67
C LEU A 146 1.96 17.10 -6.27
N TRP A 147 3.11 16.47 -6.54
CA TRP A 147 4.41 17.00 -6.17
C TRP A 147 4.62 18.42 -6.73
N ASN A 148 5.17 19.31 -5.90
CA ASN A 148 5.41 20.72 -6.22
C ASN A 148 4.15 21.58 -6.51
N MET A 149 2.93 21.05 -6.37
CA MET A 149 1.72 21.87 -6.49
C MET A 149 1.45 22.67 -5.22
N SER A 150 1.15 23.96 -5.37
CA SER A 150 0.60 24.80 -4.31
C SER A 150 -0.86 24.42 -4.00
N LEU A 151 -1.38 24.85 -2.85
CA LEU A 151 -2.79 24.62 -2.47
C LEU A 151 -3.79 25.14 -3.53
N PRO A 152 -3.65 26.37 -4.06
CA PRO A 152 -4.53 26.86 -5.12
C PRO A 152 -4.48 25.99 -6.39
N GLN A 153 -3.31 25.45 -6.76
CA GLN A 153 -3.17 24.58 -7.93
C GLN A 153 -3.90 23.26 -7.72
N MET A 154 -3.78 22.64 -6.54
CA MET A 154 -4.50 21.39 -6.22
C MET A 154 -6.02 21.60 -6.25
N ILE A 155 -6.53 22.69 -5.66
CA ILE A 155 -7.95 23.03 -5.68
C ILE A 155 -8.43 23.24 -7.13
N LYS A 156 -7.68 24.02 -7.93
CA LYS A 156 -7.99 24.25 -9.34
C LYS A 156 -8.02 22.97 -10.16
N LEU A 157 -7.12 22.03 -9.89
CA LEU A 157 -7.09 20.71 -10.55
C LEU A 157 -8.38 19.93 -10.26
N LEU A 158 -8.78 19.88 -8.99
CA LEU A 158 -9.97 19.14 -8.56
C LEU A 158 -11.28 19.75 -9.09
N ILE A 159 -11.40 21.09 -9.09
CA ILE A 159 -12.56 21.79 -9.69
C ILE A 159 -12.68 21.47 -11.18
N LYS A 160 -11.56 21.40 -11.90
CA LYS A 160 -11.55 21.09 -13.34
C LYS A 160 -11.93 19.65 -13.68
N GLY A 161 -11.93 18.76 -12.68
CA GLY A 161 -12.17 17.34 -12.86
C GLY A 161 -11.05 16.67 -13.66
N PRO A 162 -9.98 16.21 -13.00
CA PRO A 162 -8.79 15.71 -13.69
C PRO A 162 -9.13 14.47 -14.51
N ARG A 163 -8.49 14.35 -15.67
CA ARG A 163 -8.59 13.17 -16.54
C ARG A 163 -7.26 12.42 -16.47
N ILE A 164 -7.31 11.15 -16.08
CA ILE A 164 -6.15 10.30 -15.85
C ILE A 164 -6.18 9.18 -16.87
N ALA A 165 -5.06 8.95 -17.54
CA ALA A 165 -4.82 7.76 -18.33
C ALA A 165 -3.81 6.89 -17.58
N TYR A 166 -4.22 5.68 -17.21
CA TYR A 166 -3.34 4.69 -16.60
C TYR A 166 -2.90 3.67 -17.65
N LEU A 167 -1.59 3.56 -17.83
CA LEU A 167 -0.95 2.70 -18.83
C LEU A 167 -0.08 1.67 -18.12
N ALA A 168 -0.60 0.47 -17.91
CA ALA A 168 0.12 -0.67 -17.34
C ALA A 168 -0.65 -1.97 -17.62
N ALA A 169 -0.23 -3.10 -17.04
CA ALA A 169 -1.10 -4.27 -17.00
C ALA A 169 -2.32 -3.94 -16.11
N THR A 170 -3.53 -4.24 -16.59
CA THR A 170 -4.80 -3.92 -15.90
C THR A 170 -5.73 -5.13 -15.77
N ASP A 171 -5.26 -6.29 -16.21
CA ASP A 171 -5.95 -7.58 -16.19
C ASP A 171 -5.95 -8.28 -14.82
N GLY A 172 -5.44 -7.63 -13.78
CA GLY A 172 -5.37 -8.17 -12.42
C GLY A 172 -5.30 -7.09 -11.34
N ARG A 173 -5.21 -7.52 -10.08
CA ARG A 173 -5.17 -6.64 -8.90
C ARG A 173 -3.76 -6.11 -8.63
N TYR A 174 -3.12 -5.52 -9.64
CA TYR A 174 -1.80 -4.93 -9.44
C TYR A 174 -1.90 -3.67 -8.58
N GLY A 175 -0.92 -3.45 -7.70
CA GLY A 175 -0.94 -2.29 -6.79
C GLY A 175 -1.12 -0.96 -7.51
N GLY A 176 -0.59 -0.81 -8.73
CA GLY A 176 -0.74 0.42 -9.51
C GLY A 176 -2.17 0.67 -10.01
N VAL A 177 -2.81 -0.31 -10.67
CA VAL A 177 -4.17 -0.15 -11.21
C VAL A 177 -5.19 0.05 -10.09
N MET A 178 -5.03 -0.70 -8.99
CA MET A 178 -5.88 -0.60 -7.82
C MET A 178 -5.74 0.78 -7.15
N ALA A 179 -4.52 1.28 -7.00
CA ALA A 179 -4.28 2.58 -6.37
C ALA A 179 -4.77 3.77 -7.20
N VAL A 180 -4.68 3.71 -8.54
CA VAL A 180 -5.22 4.78 -9.39
C VAL A 180 -6.74 4.80 -9.34
N SER A 181 -7.37 3.62 -9.47
CA SER A 181 -8.83 3.48 -9.42
C SER A 181 -9.41 3.99 -8.10
N ASP A 182 -8.83 3.56 -6.97
CA ASP A 182 -9.34 3.92 -5.64
C ASP A 182 -8.89 5.34 -5.23
N GLY A 183 -7.73 5.80 -5.69
CA GLY A 183 -7.19 7.12 -5.37
C GLY A 183 -8.02 8.28 -5.94
N ILE A 184 -8.87 8.03 -6.93
CA ILE A 184 -9.81 9.00 -7.47
C ILE A 184 -11.25 8.81 -7.02
N GLU A 185 -11.53 7.79 -6.21
CA GLU A 185 -12.88 7.49 -5.76
C GLU A 185 -13.46 8.64 -4.92
N GLY A 186 -14.66 9.10 -5.28
CA GLY A 186 -15.29 10.26 -4.65
C GLY A 186 -14.73 11.63 -5.09
N LEU A 187 -13.79 11.66 -6.04
CA LEU A 187 -13.35 12.88 -6.73
C LEU A 187 -14.12 13.03 -8.05
N ASN A 188 -14.29 14.25 -8.53
CA ASN A 188 -14.86 14.53 -9.86
C ASN A 188 -13.85 14.23 -11.00
N ALA A 189 -13.12 13.12 -10.90
CA ALA A 189 -12.09 12.73 -11.86
C ALA A 189 -12.64 11.72 -12.87
N LYS A 190 -11.99 11.62 -14.03
CA LYS A 190 -12.25 10.58 -15.02
C LYS A 190 -10.98 9.78 -15.25
N GLU A 191 -11.12 8.47 -15.34
CA GLU A 191 -10.02 7.56 -15.63
C GLU A 191 -10.28 6.79 -16.92
N ILE A 192 -9.19 6.50 -17.62
CA ILE A 192 -9.13 5.47 -18.66
C ILE A 192 -7.97 4.53 -18.36
N GLN A 193 -8.25 3.22 -18.43
CA GLN A 193 -7.26 2.16 -18.26
C GLN A 193 -6.88 1.59 -19.62
N LEU A 194 -5.59 1.64 -19.93
CA LEU A 194 -4.99 1.17 -21.16
C LEU A 194 -4.07 -0.01 -20.83
N ASP A 195 -4.50 -1.21 -21.19
CA ASP A 195 -3.76 -2.42 -20.87
C ASP A 195 -2.59 -2.61 -21.83
N ILE A 196 -1.36 -2.74 -21.31
CA ILE A 196 -0.16 -2.98 -22.11
C ILE A 196 -0.18 -4.34 -22.82
N ASN A 197 -1.00 -5.29 -22.35
CA ASN A 197 -1.21 -6.59 -22.98
C ASN A 197 -2.20 -6.52 -24.16
N GLN A 198 -2.92 -5.40 -24.34
CA GLN A 198 -3.85 -5.19 -25.45
C GLN A 198 -3.17 -4.50 -26.64
N PRO A 199 -3.58 -4.81 -27.89
CA PRO A 199 -3.10 -4.09 -29.06
C PRO A 199 -3.43 -2.60 -29.00
N THR A 200 -2.49 -1.71 -29.37
CA THR A 200 -2.68 -0.24 -29.34
C THR A 200 -3.91 0.23 -30.14
N LYS A 201 -4.36 -0.53 -31.15
CA LYS A 201 -5.59 -0.23 -31.90
C LYS A 201 -6.85 -0.27 -31.02
N GLU A 202 -6.86 -1.08 -29.96
CA GLU A 202 -7.95 -1.13 -28.99
C GLU A 202 -7.97 0.08 -28.07
N TRP A 203 -6.79 0.67 -27.79
CA TRP A 203 -6.69 1.87 -26.96
C TRP A 203 -7.32 3.09 -27.61
N ILE A 204 -7.18 3.24 -28.94
CA ILE A 204 -7.73 4.37 -29.71
C ILE A 204 -9.27 4.41 -29.66
N LYS A 205 -9.93 3.28 -29.33
CA LYS A 205 -11.39 3.18 -29.28
C LYS A 205 -12.01 3.60 -27.93
N LYS A 206 -11.19 3.78 -26.89
CA LYS A 206 -11.61 4.16 -25.54
C LYS A 206 -11.51 5.67 -25.34
#